data_AF-A0A1I0BTF8-F1
#
_entry.id   AF-A0A1I0BTF8-F1
#
_cell.length_a   1.000
_cell.length_b   1.000
_cell.length_c   1.000
_cell.angle_alpha   90.00
_cell.angle_beta   90.00
_cell.angle_gamma   90.00
#
_symmetry.space_group_name_H-M   'P 1'
#
loop_
_entity.id
_entity.type
_entity.pdbx_description
1 polymer ?
#
loop_
_entity_poly.entity_id
_entity_poly.type
_entity_poly.pdbx_seq_one_letter_code
_entity_poly.pdbx_strand_id
1 'polypeptide(L)'
;MRIKIDKMIALCGSALLGYYLGLSILGGTMWRLLQWTLPPINDRHLPRFYTGIMGAVIAASIGYLIYTKFIEKCSIKKCRKQYTIGIVALLLLPMITMVSFRIQAVNYVKQAEATTPTRLNLQFENPRVSFVISESHGGASATAYGKSIRVENQTTLLEEFGETLQQLELVEVVDPSQYSREEHRGTMWINYSPKGSWYSKILTWHGDYFVESIAGQQWVLYKGTALEALLKDLDSQLKDLNTYTSAEMLHTTFIDGKANHVESVPIDNLEFIKNSIQKHNRITPDDDIVSSFEVILKDHQWITKADVNFYGFSLKNHLHDTSSFEVDFMLENVLLYDDVLKIAWFEGEYYEVDLSPLIN
;
A
#
# COMPACT_ATOMS: atom_id res chain seq x y z
N MET A 1 54.38 -16.42 11.25
CA MET A 1 53.34 -16.56 10.22
C MET A 1 51.97 -16.93 10.81
N ARG A 2 51.89 -17.89 11.76
CA ARG A 2 50.65 -18.28 12.47
C ARG A 2 49.86 -17.12 13.09
N ILE A 3 50.50 -16.23 13.86
CA ILE A 3 49.83 -15.10 14.55
C ILE A 3 49.04 -14.18 13.59
N LYS A 4 49.51 -13.98 12.35
CA LYS A 4 48.81 -13.16 11.36
C LYS A 4 47.56 -13.87 10.80
N ILE A 5 47.65 -15.19 10.61
CA ILE A 5 46.54 -16.03 10.14
C ILE A 5 45.47 -16.11 11.24
N ASP A 6 45.88 -16.33 12.49
CA ASP A 6 44.97 -16.40 13.65
C ASP A 6 44.23 -15.07 13.86
N LYS A 7 44.91 -13.94 13.67
CA LYS A 7 44.29 -12.60 13.71
C LYS A 7 43.26 -12.39 12.60
N MET A 8 43.55 -12.89 11.40
CA MET A 8 42.63 -12.82 10.26
C MET A 8 41.39 -13.69 10.51
N ILE A 9 41.56 -14.90 11.03
CA ILE A 9 40.45 -15.79 11.42
C ILE A 9 39.59 -15.14 12.49
N ALA A 10 40.19 -14.56 13.53
CA ALA A 10 39.46 -13.85 14.58
C ALA A 10 38.65 -12.67 14.02
N LEU A 11 39.22 -11.93 13.06
CA LEU A 11 38.55 -10.81 12.41
C LEU A 11 37.38 -11.27 11.54
N CYS A 12 37.57 -12.30 10.71
CA CYS A 12 36.51 -12.88 9.89
C CYS A 12 35.38 -13.50 10.74
N GLY A 13 35.73 -14.22 11.81
CA GLY A 13 34.74 -14.77 12.74
C GLY A 13 33.94 -13.69 13.45
N SER A 14 34.61 -12.60 13.87
CA SER A 14 33.93 -11.44 14.47
C SER A 14 33.03 -10.74 13.44
N ALA A 15 33.49 -10.58 12.19
CA ALA A 15 32.71 -9.98 11.12
C ALA A 15 31.43 -10.78 10.81
N LEU A 16 31.55 -12.11 10.71
CA LEU A 16 30.39 -13.00 10.49
C LEU A 16 29.41 -12.91 11.66
N LEU A 17 29.90 -13.00 12.90
CA LEU A 17 29.06 -12.83 14.08
C LEU A 17 28.35 -11.47 14.06
N GLY A 18 29.08 -10.40 13.76
CA GLY A 18 28.54 -9.05 13.62
C GLY A 18 27.48 -8.94 12.52
N TYR A 19 27.68 -9.61 11.39
CA TYR A 19 26.72 -9.66 10.30
C TYR A 19 25.39 -10.26 10.75
N TYR A 20 25.42 -11.42 11.42
CA TYR A 20 24.22 -12.06 11.93
C TYR A 20 23.55 -11.27 13.06
N LEU A 21 24.33 -10.71 14.00
CA LEU A 21 23.79 -9.84 15.05
C LEU A 21 23.16 -8.58 14.46
N GLY A 22 23.77 -8.00 13.42
CA GLY A 22 23.27 -6.84 12.68
C GLY A 22 21.98 -7.11 11.91
N LEU A 23 21.78 -8.31 11.39
CA LEU A 23 20.51 -8.70 10.76
C LEU A 23 19.40 -9.02 11.75
N SER A 24 19.76 -9.54 12.94
CA SER A 24 18.82 -10.04 13.94
C SER A 24 18.65 -9.04 15.08
N ILE A 25 19.33 -9.26 16.21
CA ILE A 25 19.12 -8.55 17.48
C ILE A 25 19.31 -7.02 17.34
N LEU A 26 20.30 -6.60 16.55
CA LEU A 26 20.62 -5.18 16.35
C LEU A 26 19.97 -4.61 15.09
N GLY A 27 19.15 -5.39 14.37
CA GLY A 27 18.58 -5.01 13.08
C GLY A 27 17.78 -3.72 13.13
N GLY A 28 16.87 -3.59 14.10
CA GLY A 28 16.06 -2.37 14.27
C GLY A 28 16.91 -1.12 14.55
N THR A 29 17.92 -1.24 15.41
CA THR A 29 18.80 -0.11 15.76
C THR A 29 19.68 0.30 14.58
N MET A 30 20.30 -0.67 13.88
CA MET A 30 21.12 -0.40 12.70
C MET A 30 20.28 0.18 11.57
N TRP A 31 19.06 -0.33 11.39
CA TRP A 31 18.13 0.19 10.39
C TRP A 31 17.76 1.65 10.66
N ARG A 32 17.43 2.00 11.91
CA ARG A 32 17.13 3.38 12.30
C ARG A 32 18.30 4.32 12.04
N LEU A 33 19.53 3.90 12.32
CA LEU A 33 20.74 4.67 12.02
C LEU A 33 20.93 4.88 10.52
N LEU A 34 20.70 3.84 9.71
CA LEU A 34 20.77 3.94 8.25
C LEU A 34 19.70 4.90 7.70
N GLN A 35 18.46 4.80 8.20
CA GLN A 35 17.35 5.68 7.81
C GLN A 35 17.65 7.16 8.05
N TRP A 36 18.37 7.52 9.10
CA TRP A 36 18.77 8.92 9.36
C TRP A 36 19.64 9.55 8.27
N THR A 37 20.25 8.73 7.42
CA THR A 37 21.08 9.23 6.30
C THR A 37 20.29 9.39 5.01
N LEU A 38 19.04 8.91 4.98
CA LEU A 38 18.20 8.97 3.79
C LEU A 38 17.56 10.35 3.64
N PRO A 39 17.39 10.85 2.41
CA PRO A 39 16.45 11.91 2.13
C PRO A 39 15.00 11.43 2.35
N PRO A 40 14.00 12.31 2.23
CA PRO A 40 12.58 11.97 2.25
C PRO A 40 12.19 11.03 1.08
N ILE A 41 12.42 9.72 1.23
CA ILE A 41 12.13 8.69 0.22
C ILE A 41 11.47 7.47 0.85
N ASN A 42 10.74 6.71 0.05
CA ASN A 42 10.19 5.42 0.44
C ASN A 42 11.29 4.43 0.80
N ASP A 43 11.19 3.81 1.98
CA ASP A 43 12.20 2.89 2.51
C ASP A 43 11.79 1.41 2.49
N ARG A 44 10.55 1.10 2.06
CA ARG A 44 9.96 -0.23 2.15
C ARG A 44 10.79 -1.31 1.46
N HIS A 45 11.34 -0.96 0.29
CA HIS A 45 12.08 -1.87 -0.59
C HIS A 45 13.58 -1.73 -0.48
N LEU A 46 14.06 -0.95 0.49
CA LEU A 46 15.50 -0.70 0.62
C LEU A 46 16.24 -1.93 1.17
N PRO A 47 17.48 -2.16 0.70
CA PRO A 47 18.23 -3.38 1.01
C PRO A 47 18.56 -3.50 2.50
N ARG A 48 17.90 -4.43 3.19
CA ARG A 48 18.14 -4.69 4.63
C ARG A 48 19.49 -5.34 4.94
N PHE A 49 20.17 -5.93 3.96
CA PHE A 49 21.49 -6.55 4.18
C PHE A 49 22.55 -5.54 4.67
N TYR A 50 22.33 -4.23 4.46
CA TYR A 50 23.20 -3.18 4.99
C TYR A 50 23.25 -3.14 6.52
N THR A 51 22.21 -3.59 7.24
CA THR A 51 22.28 -3.72 8.70
C THR A 51 23.29 -4.79 9.11
N GLY A 52 23.35 -5.88 8.34
CA GLY A 52 24.36 -6.92 8.48
C GLY A 52 25.77 -6.40 8.16
N ILE A 53 25.95 -5.70 7.03
CA ILE A 53 27.26 -5.10 6.68
C ILE A 53 27.74 -4.15 7.78
N MET A 54 26.84 -3.31 8.31
CA MET A 54 27.16 -2.38 9.39
C MET A 54 27.57 -3.12 10.68
N GLY A 55 26.83 -4.17 11.05
CA GLY A 55 27.21 -5.05 12.17
C GLY A 55 28.56 -5.74 11.96
N ALA A 56 28.82 -6.21 10.74
CA ALA A 56 30.06 -6.89 10.38
C ALA A 56 31.28 -5.98 10.55
N VAL A 57 31.24 -4.75 10.03
CA VAL A 57 32.38 -3.82 10.12
C VAL A 57 32.64 -3.35 11.55
N ILE A 58 31.57 -3.18 12.36
CA ILE A 58 31.68 -2.83 13.78
C ILE A 58 32.33 -3.99 14.55
N ALA A 59 31.79 -5.20 14.41
CA ALA A 59 32.29 -6.37 15.13
C ALA A 59 33.71 -6.77 14.69
N ALA A 60 34.04 -6.65 13.40
CA ALA A 60 35.40 -6.86 12.90
C ALA A 60 36.40 -5.88 13.54
N SER A 61 36.02 -4.62 13.67
CA SER A 61 36.86 -3.58 14.29
C SER A 61 37.03 -3.81 15.79
N ILE A 62 35.96 -4.21 16.49
CA ILE A 62 36.01 -4.60 17.91
C ILE A 62 36.87 -5.86 18.09
N GLY A 63 36.67 -6.89 17.26
CA GLY A 63 37.43 -8.13 17.27
C GLY A 63 38.93 -7.88 17.06
N TYR A 64 39.30 -6.98 16.15
CA TYR A 64 40.68 -6.54 15.95
C TYR A 64 41.29 -5.94 17.22
N LEU A 65 40.55 -5.05 17.90
CA LEU A 65 41.00 -4.40 19.14
C LEU A 65 41.12 -5.40 20.29
N ILE A 66 40.14 -6.29 20.46
CA ILE A 66 40.14 -7.36 21.46
C ILE A 66 41.32 -8.30 21.24
N TYR A 67 41.55 -8.76 20.01
CA TYR A 67 42.68 -9.64 19.69
C TYR A 67 44.02 -8.98 20.01
N THR A 68 44.19 -7.71 19.63
CA THR A 68 45.43 -6.95 19.89
C THR A 68 45.68 -6.78 21.39
N LYS A 69 44.63 -6.57 22.19
CA LYS A 69 44.74 -6.39 23.64
C LYS A 69 44.96 -7.69 24.40
N PHE A 70 44.18 -8.73 24.12
CA PHE A 70 44.12 -9.93 24.95
C PHE A 70 44.98 -11.08 24.43
N ILE A 71 45.08 -11.24 23.11
CA ILE A 71 45.85 -12.34 22.50
C ILE A 71 47.29 -11.91 22.24
N GLU A 72 47.49 -10.77 21.56
CA GLU A 72 48.83 -10.20 21.34
C GLU A 72 49.40 -9.55 22.61
N LYS A 73 48.57 -9.34 23.64
CA LYS A 73 48.94 -8.72 24.92
C LYS A 73 49.67 -7.39 24.75
N CYS A 74 49.43 -6.67 23.66
CA CYS A 74 50.13 -5.44 23.39
C CYS A 74 49.42 -4.27 24.06
N SER A 75 50.13 -3.57 24.94
CA SER A 75 49.60 -2.38 25.61
C SER A 75 49.45 -1.22 24.62
N ILE A 76 48.49 -0.32 24.92
CA ILE A 76 48.21 0.88 24.10
C ILE A 76 49.47 1.74 23.91
N LYS A 77 50.31 1.86 24.95
CA LYS A 77 51.58 2.61 24.89
C LYS A 77 52.56 2.03 23.88
N LYS A 78 52.63 0.69 23.76
CA LYS A 78 53.59 -0.01 22.89
C LYS A 78 53.08 -0.18 21.46
N CYS A 79 51.79 -0.46 21.28
CA CYS A 79 51.17 -0.70 19.95
C CYS A 79 50.22 0.43 19.53
N ARG A 80 50.56 1.70 19.81
CA ARG A 80 49.71 2.87 19.54
C ARG A 80 49.12 2.86 18.12
N LYS A 81 49.94 2.56 17.11
CA LYS A 81 49.52 2.49 15.70
C LYS A 81 48.41 1.46 15.45
N GLN A 82 48.48 0.27 16.04
CA GLN A 82 47.46 -0.77 15.85
C GLN A 82 46.13 -0.35 16.49
N TYR A 83 46.17 0.18 17.72
CA TYR A 83 44.97 0.70 18.38
C TYR A 83 44.36 1.87 17.59
N THR A 84 45.18 2.80 17.08
CA THR A 84 44.71 3.89 16.22
C THR A 84 44.03 3.35 14.97
N ILE A 85 44.59 2.34 14.29
CA ILE A 85 43.97 1.72 13.12
C ILE A 85 42.61 1.11 13.48
N GLY A 86 42.52 0.35 14.56
CA GLY A 86 41.26 -0.27 14.97
C GLY A 86 40.17 0.75 15.34
N ILE A 87 40.53 1.84 16.03
CA ILE A 87 39.60 2.92 16.38
C ILE A 87 39.17 3.68 15.12
N VAL A 88 40.10 4.00 14.22
CA VAL A 88 39.79 4.66 12.94
C VAL A 88 38.88 3.78 12.09
N ALA A 89 39.12 2.47 12.02
CA ALA A 89 38.26 1.52 11.31
C ALA A 89 36.85 1.45 11.92
N LEU A 90 36.75 1.46 13.25
CA LEU A 90 35.47 1.44 13.98
C LEU A 90 34.60 2.68 13.67
N LEU A 91 35.21 3.81 13.29
CA LEU A 91 34.49 5.03 12.92
C LEU A 91 34.27 5.16 11.41
N LEU A 92 35.32 4.96 10.61
CA LEU A 92 35.27 5.18 9.16
C LEU A 92 34.47 4.10 8.42
N LEU A 93 34.61 2.82 8.78
CA LEU A 93 33.92 1.76 8.06
C LEU A 93 32.39 1.86 8.18
N PRO A 94 31.80 2.11 9.37
CA PRO A 94 30.37 2.37 9.46
C PRO A 94 29.93 3.61 8.67
N MET A 95 30.70 4.69 8.67
CA MET A 95 30.39 5.88 7.87
C MET A 95 30.38 5.58 6.37
N ILE A 96 31.38 4.85 5.86
CA ILE A 96 31.43 4.43 4.47
C ILE A 96 30.22 3.56 4.14
N THR A 97 29.84 2.62 5.01
CA THR A 97 28.64 1.78 4.84
C THR A 97 27.38 2.64 4.75
N MET A 98 27.22 3.64 5.62
CA MET A 98 26.06 4.55 5.59
C MET A 98 26.01 5.39 4.31
N VAL A 99 27.13 5.92 3.84
CA VAL A 99 27.19 6.70 2.58
C VAL A 99 26.86 5.82 1.38
N SER A 100 27.44 4.61 1.31
CA SER A 100 27.14 3.65 0.25
C SER A 100 25.66 3.25 0.23
N PHE A 101 25.09 3.00 1.42
CA PHE A 101 23.66 2.73 1.57
C PHE A 101 22.81 3.89 1.03
N ARG A 102 23.09 5.13 1.45
CA ARG A 102 22.37 6.32 0.99
C ARG A 102 22.41 6.47 -0.53
N ILE A 103 23.59 6.36 -1.14
CA ILE A 103 23.75 6.49 -2.59
C ILE A 103 22.97 5.39 -3.32
N GLN A 104 23.09 4.14 -2.86
CA GLN A 104 22.37 3.03 -3.47
C GLN A 104 20.85 3.17 -3.32
N ALA A 105 20.38 3.57 -2.14
CA ALA A 105 18.96 3.75 -1.85
C ALA A 105 18.33 4.83 -2.75
N VAL A 106 18.97 6.01 -2.82
CA VAL A 106 18.50 7.11 -3.66
C VAL A 106 18.50 6.72 -5.14
N ASN A 107 19.56 6.08 -5.61
CA ASN A 107 19.63 5.64 -7.00
C ASN A 107 18.58 4.57 -7.32
N TYR A 108 18.32 3.65 -6.39
CA TYR A 108 17.31 2.61 -6.57
C TYR A 108 15.91 3.21 -6.74
N VAL A 109 15.50 4.07 -5.79
CA VAL A 109 14.19 4.74 -5.83
C VAL A 109 14.07 5.61 -7.09
N LYS A 110 15.08 6.43 -7.38
CA LYS A 110 15.07 7.30 -8.57
C LYS A 110 15.00 6.50 -9.87
N GLN A 111 15.69 5.37 -9.97
CA GLN A 111 15.61 4.52 -11.17
C GLN A 111 14.26 3.82 -11.30
N ALA A 112 13.63 3.43 -10.19
CA ALA A 112 12.32 2.82 -10.20
C ALA A 112 11.24 3.83 -10.65
N GLU A 113 11.21 5.00 -10.02
CA GLU A 113 10.20 6.04 -10.29
C GLU A 113 10.40 6.77 -11.63
N ALA A 114 11.57 6.61 -12.26
CA ALA A 114 11.82 7.09 -13.63
C ALA A 114 11.28 6.14 -14.72
N THR A 115 10.77 4.96 -14.35
CA THR A 115 10.16 4.00 -15.29
C THR A 115 8.65 4.07 -15.25
N THR A 116 8.00 3.65 -16.32
CA THR A 116 6.54 3.48 -16.37
C THR A 116 6.09 2.45 -15.32
N PRO A 117 5.03 2.75 -14.55
CA PRO A 117 4.39 1.77 -13.68
C PRO A 117 3.97 0.51 -14.45
N THR A 118 4.11 -0.65 -13.83
CA THR A 118 3.65 -1.92 -14.41
C THR A 118 2.23 -2.28 -13.98
N ARG A 119 1.79 -1.74 -12.84
CA ARG A 119 0.44 -1.92 -12.32
C ARG A 119 0.06 -0.74 -11.44
N LEU A 120 -1.18 -0.31 -11.53
CA LEU A 120 -1.79 0.67 -10.65
C LEU A 120 -3.08 0.10 -10.07
N ASN A 121 -3.28 0.26 -8.76
CA ASN A 121 -4.55 -0.01 -8.11
C ASN A 121 -4.96 1.23 -7.32
N LEU A 122 -6.14 1.77 -7.56
CA LEU A 122 -6.73 2.87 -6.80
C LEU A 122 -7.99 2.36 -6.11
N GLN A 123 -8.02 2.46 -4.80
CA GLN A 123 -9.23 2.22 -4.01
C GLN A 123 -9.74 3.58 -3.54
N PHE A 124 -10.98 3.92 -3.86
CA PHE A 124 -11.61 5.11 -3.32
C PHE A 124 -12.08 4.83 -1.88
N GLU A 125 -12.08 5.85 -1.05
CA GLU A 125 -12.58 5.73 0.33
C GLU A 125 -14.10 5.53 0.33
N ASN A 126 -14.80 6.29 -0.51
CA ASN A 126 -16.24 6.22 -0.68
C ASN A 126 -16.61 6.10 -2.18
N PRO A 127 -17.70 5.38 -2.53
CA PRO A 127 -18.49 4.52 -1.65
C PRO A 127 -17.81 3.20 -1.30
N ARG A 128 -18.09 2.73 -0.09
CA ARG A 128 -17.64 1.43 0.40
C ARG A 128 -18.76 0.75 1.19
N VAL A 129 -19.04 -0.50 0.84
CA VAL A 129 -20.03 -1.36 1.52
C VAL A 129 -19.30 -2.55 2.10
N SER A 130 -19.45 -2.79 3.40
CA SER A 130 -18.77 -3.88 4.10
C SER A 130 -19.78 -4.87 4.66
N PHE A 131 -19.52 -6.17 4.47
CA PHE A 131 -20.37 -7.26 4.93
C PHE A 131 -19.63 -8.09 5.98
N VAL A 132 -20.24 -8.34 7.14
CA VAL A 132 -19.65 -9.13 8.23
C VAL A 132 -19.63 -10.61 7.88
N ILE A 133 -18.46 -11.24 7.90
CA ILE A 133 -18.25 -12.65 7.58
C ILE A 133 -18.31 -13.52 8.84
N SER A 134 -17.66 -13.09 9.92
CA SER A 134 -17.66 -13.82 11.19
C SER A 134 -17.71 -12.87 12.38
N GLU A 135 -18.50 -13.23 13.39
CA GLU A 135 -18.52 -12.58 14.69
C GLU A 135 -18.01 -13.60 15.72
N SER A 136 -16.73 -13.55 16.04
CA SER A 136 -16.14 -14.44 17.04
C SER A 136 -15.76 -13.67 18.30
N HIS A 137 -15.66 -14.35 19.44
CA HIS A 137 -15.27 -13.75 20.72
C HIS A 137 -13.84 -13.14 20.74
N GLY A 138 -13.07 -13.29 19.64
CA GLY A 138 -11.75 -12.68 19.45
C GLY A 138 -11.71 -11.53 18.43
N GLY A 139 -12.85 -11.14 17.87
CA GLY A 139 -12.97 -10.09 16.84
C GLY A 139 -13.92 -10.50 15.72
N ALA A 140 -14.42 -9.51 15.00
CA ALA A 140 -15.26 -9.68 13.82
C ALA A 140 -14.45 -9.39 12.54
N SER A 141 -14.73 -10.16 11.48
CA SER A 141 -14.13 -9.98 10.16
C SER A 141 -15.19 -9.54 9.15
N ALA A 142 -14.82 -8.67 8.22
CA ALA A 142 -15.69 -8.18 7.16
C ALA A 142 -14.96 -8.13 5.81
N THR A 143 -15.71 -8.32 4.72
CA THR A 143 -15.25 -8.05 3.35
C THR A 143 -15.87 -6.76 2.89
N ALA A 144 -15.07 -5.90 2.26
CA ALA A 144 -15.53 -4.63 1.72
C ALA A 144 -15.51 -4.65 0.19
N TYR A 145 -16.56 -4.06 -0.39
CA TYR A 145 -16.71 -3.79 -1.82
C TYR A 145 -16.88 -2.29 -1.98
N GLY A 146 -16.43 -1.75 -3.11
CA GLY A 146 -16.48 -0.32 -3.30
C GLY A 146 -15.83 0.11 -4.59
N LYS A 147 -15.74 1.42 -4.73
CA LYS A 147 -15.22 2.04 -5.93
C LYS A 147 -13.71 1.83 -6.07
N SER A 148 -13.27 1.23 -7.17
CA SER A 148 -11.86 0.96 -7.43
C SER A 148 -11.49 0.93 -8.91
N ILE A 149 -10.20 1.13 -9.18
CA ILE A 149 -9.60 1.05 -10.50
C ILE A 149 -8.37 0.17 -10.40
N ARG A 150 -8.26 -0.79 -11.31
CA ARG A 150 -7.05 -1.58 -11.50
C ARG A 150 -6.59 -1.44 -12.94
N VAL A 151 -5.33 -1.08 -13.11
CA VAL A 151 -4.68 -0.97 -14.41
C VAL A 151 -3.48 -1.90 -14.40
N GLU A 152 -3.41 -2.81 -15.36
CA GLU A 152 -2.30 -3.75 -15.56
C GLU A 152 -2.17 -3.97 -17.06
N ASN A 153 -0.99 -4.10 -17.66
CA ASN A 153 -0.83 -4.30 -19.12
C ASN A 153 -1.44 -3.23 -20.09
N GLN A 154 -2.23 -2.25 -19.64
CA GLN A 154 -2.68 -1.09 -20.44
C GLN A 154 -1.55 -0.09 -20.59
N THR A 155 -0.70 -0.32 -21.58
CA THR A 155 0.57 0.42 -21.72
C THR A 155 0.34 1.94 -21.82
N THR A 156 -0.61 2.40 -22.65
CA THR A 156 -0.89 3.82 -22.83
C THR A 156 -1.35 4.50 -21.54
N LEU A 157 -2.29 3.90 -20.80
CA LEU A 157 -2.79 4.47 -19.55
C LEU A 157 -1.73 4.44 -18.44
N LEU A 158 -0.93 3.38 -18.38
CA LEU A 158 0.20 3.28 -17.45
C LEU A 158 1.30 4.30 -17.76
N GLU A 159 1.56 4.58 -19.05
CA GLU A 159 2.47 5.65 -19.48
C GLU A 159 1.95 7.03 -19.04
N GLU A 160 0.68 7.32 -19.25
CA GLU A 160 0.05 8.58 -18.81
C GLU A 160 0.11 8.75 -17.28
N PHE A 161 -0.16 7.68 -16.53
CA PHE A 161 0.06 7.67 -15.09
C PHE A 161 1.53 7.91 -14.72
N GLY A 162 2.46 7.26 -15.42
CA GLY A 162 3.90 7.44 -15.21
C GLY A 162 4.35 8.89 -15.42
N GLU A 163 3.90 9.52 -16.50
CA GLU A 163 4.22 10.92 -16.82
C GLU A 163 3.66 11.88 -15.76
N THR A 164 2.40 11.70 -15.36
CA THR A 164 1.77 12.55 -14.34
C THR A 164 2.35 12.34 -12.94
N LEU A 165 2.76 11.11 -12.60
CA LEU A 165 3.45 10.80 -11.34
C LEU A 165 4.84 11.45 -11.26
N GLN A 166 5.56 11.52 -12.38
CA GLN A 166 6.87 12.18 -12.45
C GLN A 166 6.78 13.70 -12.30
N GLN A 167 5.60 14.28 -12.53
CA GLN A 167 5.32 15.71 -12.36
C GLN A 167 4.91 16.09 -10.93
N LEU A 168 4.84 15.13 -10.00
CA LEU A 168 4.51 15.43 -8.60
C LEU A 168 5.58 16.35 -7.98
N GLU A 169 5.13 17.48 -7.46
CA GLU A 169 5.99 18.45 -6.80
C GLU A 169 6.01 18.22 -5.30
N LEU A 170 7.21 18.02 -4.73
CA LEU A 170 7.40 17.96 -3.29
C LEU A 170 7.05 19.31 -2.66
N VAL A 171 6.03 19.34 -1.80
CA VAL A 171 5.64 20.54 -1.06
C VAL A 171 6.40 20.59 0.25
N GLU A 172 6.18 19.60 1.13
CA GLU A 172 6.81 19.56 2.45
C GLU A 172 6.79 18.16 3.06
N VAL A 173 7.51 18.01 4.17
CA VAL A 173 7.46 16.82 5.04
C VAL A 173 6.49 17.12 6.17
N VAL A 174 5.43 16.32 6.27
CA VAL A 174 4.29 16.53 7.19
C VAL A 174 4.29 15.52 8.32
N ASP A 175 3.63 15.88 9.42
CA ASP A 175 3.39 14.96 10.53
C ASP A 175 2.25 13.99 10.14
N PRO A 176 2.42 12.66 10.32
CA PRO A 176 1.37 11.68 10.03
C PRO A 176 0.02 11.97 10.72
N SER A 177 0.03 12.63 11.87
CA SER A 177 -1.18 12.97 12.62
C SER A 177 -2.06 14.03 11.94
N GLN A 178 -1.50 14.86 11.05
CA GLN A 178 -2.25 15.91 10.35
C GLN A 178 -3.16 15.32 9.27
N TYR A 179 -2.67 14.35 8.52
CA TYR A 179 -3.39 13.76 7.38
C TYR A 179 -4.08 12.43 7.71
N SER A 180 -3.81 11.83 8.88
CA SER A 180 -4.52 10.62 9.31
C SER A 180 -5.97 10.88 9.76
N ARG A 181 -6.39 12.14 9.90
CA ARG A 181 -7.74 12.54 10.33
C ARG A 181 -8.57 13.22 9.25
N GLU A 182 -7.96 13.61 8.13
CA GLU A 182 -8.69 14.21 7.02
C GLU A 182 -9.30 13.12 6.15
N GLU A 183 -10.55 13.31 5.71
CA GLU A 183 -11.15 12.45 4.69
C GLU A 183 -10.31 12.53 3.41
N HIS A 184 -9.76 11.39 3.02
CA HIS A 184 -9.07 11.23 1.77
C HIS A 184 -10.02 10.67 0.71
N ARG A 185 -9.75 10.93 -0.56
CA ARG A 185 -10.58 10.46 -1.67
C ARG A 185 -10.29 9.01 -2.03
N GLY A 186 -9.05 8.57 -1.85
CA GLY A 186 -8.64 7.20 -2.13
C GLY A 186 -7.16 6.95 -1.89
N THR A 187 -6.78 5.67 -1.91
CA THR A 187 -5.40 5.22 -1.78
C THR A 187 -4.98 4.51 -3.06
N MET A 188 -3.79 4.86 -3.55
CA MET A 188 -3.21 4.34 -4.79
C MET A 188 -1.99 3.49 -4.47
N TRP A 189 -1.95 2.28 -4.99
CA TRP A 189 -0.79 1.38 -4.98
C TRP A 189 -0.21 1.32 -6.38
N ILE A 190 1.03 1.76 -6.52
CA ILE A 190 1.73 1.87 -7.79
C ILE A 190 2.89 0.90 -7.74
N ASN A 191 2.94 -0.03 -8.69
CA ASN A 191 4.01 -1.01 -8.82
C ASN A 191 4.88 -0.68 -10.01
N TYR A 192 6.18 -0.92 -9.84
CA TYR A 192 7.21 -0.77 -10.86
C TYR A 192 8.04 -2.05 -10.88
N SER A 193 8.63 -2.34 -12.04
CA SER A 193 9.57 -3.46 -12.21
C SER A 193 10.84 -3.04 -12.95
N PRO A 194 11.63 -2.08 -12.43
CA PRO A 194 12.88 -1.66 -13.05
C PRO A 194 13.83 -2.86 -13.17
N LYS A 195 14.08 -3.31 -14.40
CA LYS A 195 14.98 -4.44 -14.71
C LYS A 195 14.60 -5.73 -13.94
N GLY A 196 13.30 -5.96 -13.72
CA GLY A 196 12.77 -7.15 -13.06
C GLY A 196 12.81 -7.13 -11.53
N SER A 197 13.25 -6.04 -10.89
CA SER A 197 13.16 -5.86 -9.44
C SER A 197 11.86 -5.16 -9.07
N TRP A 198 11.09 -5.73 -8.14
CA TRP A 198 9.84 -5.12 -7.69
C TRP A 198 10.09 -3.90 -6.80
N TYR A 199 9.43 -2.80 -7.13
CA TYR A 199 9.32 -1.60 -6.30
C TYR A 199 7.84 -1.18 -6.24
N SER A 200 7.40 -0.66 -5.11
CA SER A 200 6.05 -0.13 -4.97
C SER A 200 5.98 1.12 -4.13
N LYS A 201 5.10 2.02 -4.57
CA LYS A 201 4.79 3.32 -3.98
C LYS A 201 3.32 3.31 -3.57
N ILE A 202 3.01 3.92 -2.43
CA ILE A 202 1.62 4.11 -1.99
C ILE A 202 1.38 5.60 -1.80
N LEU A 203 0.34 6.11 -2.44
CA LEU A 203 -0.09 7.51 -2.32
C LEU A 203 -1.53 7.58 -1.82
N THR A 204 -1.77 8.41 -0.81
CA THR A 204 -3.13 8.78 -0.38
C THR A 204 -3.53 10.08 -1.05
N TRP A 205 -4.72 10.14 -1.64
CA TRP A 205 -5.20 11.24 -2.47
C TRP A 205 -6.13 12.19 -1.72
N HIS A 206 -5.80 13.47 -1.67
CA HIS A 206 -6.58 14.55 -1.02
C HIS A 206 -6.84 15.72 -2.00
N GLY A 207 -7.50 15.46 -3.13
CA GLY A 207 -7.72 16.49 -4.15
C GLY A 207 -6.46 16.76 -4.98
N ASP A 208 -5.97 17.99 -5.07
CA ASP A 208 -4.72 18.28 -5.80
C ASP A 208 -3.45 17.87 -5.05
N TYR A 209 -3.59 17.30 -3.84
CA TYR A 209 -2.51 16.84 -3.00
C TYR A 209 -2.46 15.31 -2.83
N PHE A 210 -1.25 14.80 -2.64
CA PHE A 210 -0.96 13.38 -2.44
C PHE A 210 0.02 13.17 -1.28
N VAL A 211 -0.21 12.15 -0.47
CA VAL A 211 0.60 11.88 0.73
C VAL A 211 1.26 10.51 0.64
N GLU A 212 2.55 10.43 0.98
CA GLU A 212 3.31 9.17 1.05
C GLU A 212 3.98 9.00 2.41
N SER A 213 3.99 7.78 2.94
CA SER A 213 4.87 7.42 4.07
C SER A 213 6.30 7.16 3.58
N ILE A 214 7.27 7.80 4.22
CA ILE A 214 8.69 7.73 3.88
C ILE A 214 9.57 7.24 5.03
N ALA A 215 10.86 7.11 4.77
CA ALA A 215 11.90 6.80 5.74
C ALA A 215 11.78 7.66 7.01
N GLY A 216 11.98 7.03 8.17
CA GLY A 216 11.99 7.74 9.45
C GLY A 216 10.62 8.04 10.05
N GLN A 217 9.56 7.35 9.60
CA GLN A 217 8.18 7.53 10.08
C GLN A 217 7.61 8.94 9.79
N GLN A 218 8.14 9.59 8.77
CA GLN A 218 7.66 10.88 8.28
C GLN A 218 6.72 10.66 7.10
N TRP A 219 5.87 11.64 6.83
CA TRP A 219 5.04 11.65 5.63
C TRP A 219 5.48 12.80 4.72
N VAL A 220 5.27 12.64 3.42
CA VAL A 220 5.58 13.66 2.42
C VAL A 220 4.31 14.07 1.72
N LEU A 221 4.11 15.38 1.59
CA LEU A 221 3.05 15.99 0.82
C LEU A 221 3.57 16.37 -0.57
N TYR A 222 2.87 15.89 -1.59
CA TYR A 222 3.07 16.25 -2.99
C TYR A 222 1.88 17.04 -3.52
N LYS A 223 2.13 17.91 -4.49
CA LYS A 223 1.10 18.54 -5.31
C LYS A 223 1.13 17.98 -6.73
N GLY A 224 -0.04 17.68 -7.30
CA GLY A 224 -0.15 16.98 -8.57
C GLY A 224 -1.45 17.24 -9.32
N THR A 225 -1.60 18.41 -9.93
CA THR A 225 -2.84 18.79 -10.63
C THR A 225 -3.13 17.93 -11.86
N ALA A 226 -2.10 17.54 -12.62
CA ALA A 226 -2.26 16.67 -13.79
C ALA A 226 -2.73 15.25 -13.38
N LEU A 227 -2.13 14.69 -12.32
CA LEU A 227 -2.57 13.42 -11.77
C LEU A 227 -4.00 13.51 -11.22
N GLU A 228 -4.35 14.59 -10.52
CA GLU A 228 -5.73 14.81 -10.05
C GLU A 228 -6.72 14.85 -11.22
N ALA A 229 -6.40 15.55 -12.31
CA ALA A 229 -7.28 15.64 -13.47
C ALA A 229 -7.55 14.26 -14.10
N LEU A 230 -6.50 13.45 -14.26
CA LEU A 230 -6.62 12.07 -14.74
C LEU A 230 -7.50 11.22 -13.80
N LEU A 231 -7.28 11.31 -12.49
CA LEU A 231 -8.09 10.59 -11.50
C LEU A 231 -9.55 11.03 -11.50
N LYS A 232 -9.82 12.32 -11.70
CA LYS A 232 -11.20 12.86 -11.81
C LYS A 232 -11.90 12.39 -13.08
N ASP A 233 -11.19 12.27 -14.20
CA ASP A 233 -11.76 11.72 -15.42
C ASP A 233 -12.20 10.25 -15.20
N LEU A 234 -11.32 9.45 -14.62
CA LEU A 234 -11.64 8.06 -14.28
C LEU A 234 -12.76 7.95 -13.21
N ASP A 235 -12.77 8.82 -12.21
CA ASP A 235 -13.86 8.93 -11.24
C ASP A 235 -15.21 9.23 -11.91
N SER A 236 -15.20 10.04 -12.97
CA SER A 236 -16.38 10.34 -13.79
C SER A 236 -16.82 9.13 -14.62
N GLN A 237 -15.90 8.34 -15.17
CA GLN A 237 -16.24 7.10 -15.89
C GLN A 237 -16.90 6.09 -14.96
N LEU A 238 -16.45 5.99 -13.71
CA LEU A 238 -17.06 5.12 -12.70
C LEU A 238 -18.48 5.55 -12.28
N LYS A 239 -18.87 6.79 -12.53
CA LYS A 239 -20.23 7.30 -12.28
C LYS A 239 -21.22 6.93 -13.38
N ASP A 240 -20.74 6.54 -14.55
CA ASP A 240 -21.61 6.14 -15.65
C ASP A 240 -21.90 4.63 -15.57
N LEU A 241 -23.16 4.26 -15.38
CA LEU A 241 -23.58 2.86 -15.35
C LEU A 241 -23.33 2.13 -16.67
N ASN A 242 -23.22 2.86 -17.79
CA ASN A 242 -22.92 2.27 -19.09
C ASN A 242 -21.47 1.79 -19.22
N THR A 243 -20.58 2.22 -18.31
CA THR A 243 -19.21 1.75 -18.22
C THR A 243 -19.13 0.26 -17.86
N TYR A 244 -20.14 -0.26 -17.17
CA TYR A 244 -20.14 -1.63 -16.66
C TYR A 244 -20.77 -2.63 -17.63
N THR A 245 -20.19 -3.83 -17.66
CA THR A 245 -20.59 -4.94 -18.53
C THR A 245 -21.05 -6.16 -17.74
N SER A 246 -20.75 -6.21 -16.44
CA SER A 246 -21.22 -7.25 -15.53
C SER A 246 -21.62 -6.66 -14.17
N ALA A 247 -22.45 -7.41 -13.45
CA ALA A 247 -22.78 -7.14 -12.05
C ALA A 247 -22.83 -8.44 -11.27
N GLU A 248 -22.46 -8.35 -10.00
CA GLU A 248 -22.58 -9.45 -9.04
C GLU A 248 -23.38 -9.00 -7.83
N MET A 249 -24.32 -9.84 -7.41
CA MET A 249 -25.10 -9.64 -6.19
C MET A 249 -24.29 -10.06 -4.96
N LEU A 250 -24.32 -9.22 -3.94
CA LEU A 250 -23.66 -9.38 -2.65
C LEU A 250 -24.72 -9.37 -1.56
N HIS A 251 -24.72 -10.40 -0.70
CA HIS A 251 -25.64 -10.47 0.42
C HIS A 251 -25.07 -11.33 1.56
N THR A 252 -25.47 -11.06 2.80
CA THR A 252 -24.96 -11.80 3.97
C THR A 252 -25.40 -13.26 4.01
N THR A 253 -26.41 -13.66 3.22
CA THR A 253 -26.80 -15.07 3.07
C THR A 253 -25.78 -15.89 2.28
N PHE A 254 -24.91 -15.24 1.50
CA PHE A 254 -23.86 -15.91 0.72
C PHE A 254 -22.56 -16.12 1.50
N ILE A 255 -22.62 -15.99 2.82
CA ILE A 255 -21.51 -16.30 3.71
C ILE A 255 -21.60 -17.77 4.10
N ASP A 256 -20.81 -18.63 3.44
CA ASP A 256 -20.57 -19.96 3.97
C ASP A 256 -19.77 -19.82 5.27
N GLY A 257 -20.25 -20.40 6.38
CA GLY A 257 -19.63 -20.31 7.70
C GLY A 257 -18.22 -20.91 7.80
N LYS A 258 -17.62 -21.31 6.68
CA LYS A 258 -16.26 -21.80 6.50
C LYS A 258 -15.38 -20.87 5.64
N ALA A 259 -15.97 -19.91 4.94
CA ALA A 259 -15.30 -19.06 3.98
C ALA A 259 -15.08 -17.64 4.55
N ASN A 260 -13.84 -17.14 4.48
CA ASN A 260 -13.50 -15.76 4.88
C ASN A 260 -13.85 -14.72 3.80
N HIS A 261 -14.94 -14.94 3.05
CA HIS A 261 -15.43 -14.04 2.01
C HIS A 261 -16.94 -14.19 1.82
N VAL A 262 -17.59 -13.14 1.34
CA VAL A 262 -18.98 -13.21 0.86
C VAL A 262 -18.92 -13.75 -0.57
N GLU A 263 -19.59 -14.87 -0.84
CA GLU A 263 -19.75 -15.32 -2.22
C GLU A 263 -20.65 -14.34 -2.98
N SER A 264 -20.25 -13.99 -4.20
CA SER A 264 -21.01 -13.09 -5.06
C SER A 264 -21.68 -13.91 -6.17
N VAL A 265 -22.91 -13.54 -6.54
CA VAL A 265 -23.69 -14.27 -7.56
C VAL A 265 -23.75 -13.41 -8.82
N PRO A 266 -23.23 -13.87 -9.98
CA PRO A 266 -23.36 -13.15 -11.24
C PRO A 266 -24.83 -12.88 -11.59
N ILE A 267 -25.10 -11.70 -12.13
CA ILE A 267 -26.44 -11.30 -12.56
C ILE A 267 -26.49 -11.25 -14.08
N ASP A 268 -27.36 -12.08 -14.66
CA ASP A 268 -27.52 -12.19 -16.11
C ASP A 268 -28.20 -10.96 -16.75
N ASN A 269 -28.84 -10.08 -15.94
CA ASN A 269 -29.64 -8.96 -16.40
C ASN A 269 -29.17 -7.59 -15.88
N LEU A 270 -27.89 -7.25 -16.08
CA LEU A 270 -27.36 -5.92 -15.77
C LEU A 270 -28.17 -4.78 -16.43
N GLU A 271 -28.71 -5.02 -17.63
CA GLU A 271 -29.54 -4.03 -18.33
C GLU A 271 -30.79 -3.65 -17.53
N PHE A 272 -31.33 -4.55 -16.69
CA PHE A 272 -32.41 -4.20 -15.77
C PHE A 272 -31.95 -3.15 -14.75
N ILE A 273 -30.75 -3.32 -14.16
CA ILE A 273 -30.18 -2.32 -13.24
C ILE A 273 -29.98 -0.98 -13.96
N LYS A 274 -29.39 -0.99 -15.15
CA LYS A 274 -29.17 0.24 -15.95
C LYS A 274 -30.46 0.96 -16.30
N ASN A 275 -31.53 0.23 -16.61
CA ASN A 275 -32.83 0.81 -16.94
C ASN A 275 -33.59 1.31 -15.71
N SER A 276 -33.38 0.67 -14.55
CA SER A 276 -33.99 1.08 -13.29
C SER A 276 -33.31 2.32 -12.70
N ILE A 277 -31.98 2.41 -12.78
CA ILE A 277 -31.22 3.54 -12.21
C ILE A 277 -31.10 4.66 -13.24
N GLN A 278 -32.19 5.38 -13.43
CA GLN A 278 -32.29 6.50 -14.35
C GLN A 278 -32.84 7.75 -13.68
N LYS A 279 -32.62 8.90 -14.34
CA LYS A 279 -33.05 10.22 -13.84
C LYS A 279 -34.53 10.31 -13.48
N HIS A 280 -35.41 9.55 -14.17
CA HIS A 280 -36.84 9.59 -13.91
C HIS A 280 -37.26 8.84 -12.63
N ASN A 281 -36.42 7.93 -12.12
CA ASN A 281 -36.63 7.21 -10.86
C ASN A 281 -35.85 7.86 -9.70
N ARG A 282 -35.12 8.94 -9.94
CA ARG A 282 -34.35 9.64 -8.92
C ARG A 282 -35.28 10.33 -7.93
N ILE A 283 -35.02 10.15 -6.65
CA ILE A 283 -35.80 10.72 -5.55
C ILE A 283 -34.90 11.51 -4.58
N THR A 284 -35.54 12.25 -3.67
CA THR A 284 -34.90 12.84 -2.50
C THR A 284 -35.60 12.24 -1.27
N PRO A 285 -35.03 11.18 -0.66
CA PRO A 285 -35.63 10.53 0.50
C PRO A 285 -35.67 11.44 1.72
N ASP A 286 -36.46 11.04 2.71
CA ASP A 286 -36.46 11.65 4.04
C ASP A 286 -35.08 11.45 4.75
N ASP A 287 -34.75 12.35 5.68
CA ASP A 287 -33.43 12.41 6.34
C ASP A 287 -33.05 11.11 7.07
N ASP A 288 -34.03 10.35 7.56
CA ASP A 288 -33.82 9.07 8.24
C ASP A 288 -33.36 7.96 7.27
N ILE A 289 -33.91 7.95 6.05
CA ILE A 289 -33.47 7.05 4.97
C ILE A 289 -32.09 7.46 4.48
N VAL A 290 -31.83 8.76 4.31
CA VAL A 290 -30.49 9.24 3.94
C VAL A 290 -29.46 8.78 4.99
N SER A 291 -29.77 8.99 6.26
CA SER A 291 -28.90 8.62 7.39
C SER A 291 -28.62 7.11 7.43
N SER A 292 -29.61 6.25 7.17
CA SER A 292 -29.41 4.79 7.20
C SER A 292 -28.42 4.32 6.14
N PHE A 293 -28.48 4.89 4.93
CA PHE A 293 -27.53 4.59 3.85
C PHE A 293 -26.14 5.20 4.13
N GLU A 294 -26.07 6.44 4.61
CA GLU A 294 -24.79 7.11 4.87
C GLU A 294 -23.97 6.42 5.96
N VAL A 295 -24.62 5.88 6.99
CA VAL A 295 -23.92 5.13 8.05
C VAL A 295 -23.24 3.86 7.50
N ILE A 296 -23.84 3.21 6.50
CA ILE A 296 -23.23 2.06 5.81
C ILE A 296 -22.10 2.52 4.88
N LEU A 297 -22.36 3.56 4.08
CA LEU A 297 -21.50 3.95 2.96
C LEU A 297 -20.30 4.82 3.35
N LYS A 298 -20.40 5.61 4.42
CA LYS A 298 -19.38 6.59 4.87
C LYS A 298 -18.87 6.29 6.28
N ASP A 299 -19.76 5.94 7.21
CA ASP A 299 -19.35 5.64 8.59
C ASP A 299 -18.85 4.20 8.77
N HIS A 300 -18.73 3.48 7.65
CA HIS A 300 -18.18 2.13 7.58
C HIS A 300 -18.90 1.11 8.47
N GLN A 301 -20.19 1.34 8.78
CA GLN A 301 -20.98 0.33 9.47
C GLN A 301 -21.11 -0.91 8.61
N TRP A 302 -20.86 -2.07 9.22
CA TRP A 302 -20.94 -3.34 8.50
C TRP A 302 -22.40 -3.81 8.40
N ILE A 303 -22.75 -4.32 7.23
CA ILE A 303 -23.99 -5.07 7.00
C ILE A 303 -23.81 -6.46 7.62
N THR A 304 -24.67 -6.78 8.58
CA THR A 304 -24.63 -8.01 9.36
C THR A 304 -25.71 -8.99 8.91
N LYS A 305 -25.75 -10.19 9.50
CA LYS A 305 -26.82 -11.16 9.25
C LYS A 305 -28.20 -10.69 9.75
N ALA A 306 -28.26 -9.64 10.59
CA ALA A 306 -29.53 -9.03 10.99
C ALA A 306 -30.10 -8.11 9.89
N ASP A 307 -29.24 -7.60 9.01
CA ASP A 307 -29.56 -6.63 7.96
C ASP A 307 -29.98 -7.36 6.68
N VAL A 308 -31.06 -8.13 6.77
CA VAL A 308 -31.51 -9.06 5.70
C VAL A 308 -32.10 -8.38 4.46
N ASN A 309 -32.34 -7.08 4.53
CA ASN A 309 -32.95 -6.28 3.46
C ASN A 309 -31.91 -5.56 2.58
N PHE A 310 -30.63 -5.52 2.99
CA PHE A 310 -29.59 -4.80 2.25
C PHE A 310 -28.83 -5.69 1.29
N TYR A 311 -28.89 -5.34 0.01
CA TYR A 311 -28.15 -6.00 -1.07
C TYR A 311 -27.11 -5.04 -1.65
N GLY A 312 -25.91 -5.55 -1.87
CA GLY A 312 -24.89 -4.87 -2.65
C GLY A 312 -24.87 -5.40 -4.08
N PHE A 313 -24.63 -4.53 -5.04
CA PHE A 313 -24.39 -4.90 -6.42
C PHE A 313 -23.01 -4.39 -6.82
N SER A 314 -22.03 -5.29 -6.91
CA SER A 314 -20.69 -4.96 -7.42
C SER A 314 -20.75 -4.90 -8.95
N LEU A 315 -20.55 -3.71 -9.50
CA LEU A 315 -20.58 -3.43 -10.93
C LEU A 315 -19.16 -3.46 -11.47
N LYS A 316 -18.92 -4.21 -12.56
CA LYS A 316 -17.59 -4.36 -13.16
C LYS A 316 -17.63 -4.16 -14.67
N ASN A 317 -16.59 -3.56 -15.24
CA ASN A 317 -16.47 -3.38 -16.69
C ASN A 317 -15.88 -4.61 -17.42
N HIS A 318 -15.56 -5.68 -16.68
CA HIS A 318 -15.13 -6.97 -17.23
C HIS A 318 -15.97 -8.12 -16.67
N LEU A 319 -16.16 -9.17 -17.48
CA LEU A 319 -16.75 -10.44 -17.07
C LEU A 319 -15.69 -11.28 -16.35
N HIS A 320 -16.10 -12.00 -15.30
CA HIS A 320 -15.23 -12.83 -14.47
C HIS A 320 -14.61 -14.05 -15.20
N ASP A 321 -14.98 -14.26 -16.48
CA ASP A 321 -14.62 -15.43 -17.27
C ASP A 321 -13.42 -15.19 -18.18
N THR A 322 -12.25 -15.00 -17.57
CA THR A 322 -11.00 -15.33 -18.23
C THR A 322 -10.15 -16.14 -17.28
N SER A 323 -9.92 -17.41 -17.64
CA SER A 323 -8.89 -18.29 -17.09
C SER A 323 -7.46 -17.72 -17.25
N SER A 324 -7.30 -16.54 -17.83
CA SER A 324 -6.09 -15.71 -17.75
C SER A 324 -6.18 -14.73 -16.59
N PHE A 325 -5.18 -14.76 -15.71
CA PHE A 325 -4.93 -13.76 -14.67
C PHE A 325 -4.56 -12.36 -15.23
N GLU A 326 -4.71 -12.14 -16.54
CA GLU A 326 -4.37 -10.91 -17.24
C GLU A 326 -5.64 -10.06 -17.38
N VAL A 327 -5.90 -9.24 -16.36
CA VAL A 327 -6.94 -8.21 -16.43
C VAL A 327 -6.24 -6.91 -16.78
N ASP A 328 -6.46 -6.43 -18.00
CA ASP A 328 -5.72 -5.25 -18.45
C ASP A 328 -6.24 -3.95 -17.79
N PHE A 329 -7.55 -3.84 -17.62
CA PHE A 329 -8.18 -2.68 -17.01
C PHE A 329 -9.47 -3.08 -16.34
N MET A 330 -9.62 -2.78 -15.05
CA MET A 330 -10.84 -3.07 -14.32
C MET A 330 -11.31 -1.82 -13.58
N LEU A 331 -12.56 -1.50 -13.81
CA LEU A 331 -13.33 -0.51 -13.09
C LEU A 331 -14.37 -1.25 -12.27
N GLU A 332 -14.42 -0.96 -10.98
CA GLU A 332 -15.40 -1.51 -10.04
C GLU A 332 -16.10 -0.39 -9.28
N ASN A 333 -17.39 -0.56 -9.06
CA ASN A 333 -18.17 0.30 -8.18
C ASN A 333 -19.28 -0.51 -7.51
N VAL A 334 -19.95 0.08 -6.53
CA VAL A 334 -21.00 -0.59 -5.76
C VAL A 334 -22.29 0.23 -5.77
N LEU A 335 -23.40 -0.46 -6.02
CA LEU A 335 -24.74 0.04 -5.77
C LEU A 335 -25.28 -0.65 -4.51
N LEU A 336 -25.87 0.13 -3.60
CA LEU A 336 -26.49 -0.40 -2.39
C LEU A 336 -28.02 -0.31 -2.55
N TYR A 337 -28.73 -1.36 -2.17
CA TYR A 337 -30.18 -1.43 -2.32
C TYR A 337 -30.83 -1.96 -1.04
N ASP A 338 -31.94 -1.33 -0.64
CA ASP A 338 -32.80 -1.78 0.44
C ASP A 338 -34.10 -2.38 -0.16
N ASP A 339 -34.28 -3.68 0.00
CA ASP A 339 -35.43 -4.40 -0.56
C ASP A 339 -36.76 -4.10 0.14
N VAL A 340 -36.75 -3.61 1.38
CA VAL A 340 -37.99 -3.24 2.09
C VAL A 340 -38.46 -1.87 1.62
N LEU A 341 -37.54 -0.92 1.53
CA LEU A 341 -37.85 0.45 1.12
C LEU A 341 -37.99 0.61 -0.40
N LYS A 342 -37.48 -0.34 -1.18
CA LYS A 342 -37.40 -0.25 -2.65
C LYS A 342 -36.59 0.97 -3.09
N ILE A 343 -35.50 1.23 -2.39
CA ILE A 343 -34.61 2.35 -2.65
C ILE A 343 -33.20 1.83 -2.94
N ALA A 344 -32.63 2.31 -4.04
CA ALA A 344 -31.23 2.10 -4.39
C ALA A 344 -30.43 3.39 -4.22
N TRP A 345 -29.18 3.26 -3.80
CA TRP A 345 -28.20 4.32 -3.76
C TRP A 345 -27.06 4.03 -4.74
N PHE A 346 -26.68 5.03 -5.54
CA PHE A 346 -25.54 4.97 -6.44
C PHE A 346 -24.94 6.37 -6.64
N GLU A 347 -23.63 6.51 -6.35
CA GLU A 347 -22.83 7.72 -6.61
C GLU A 347 -23.43 9.02 -6.06
N GLY A 348 -23.97 8.95 -4.84
CA GLY A 348 -24.52 10.10 -4.12
C GLY A 348 -26.00 10.38 -4.41
N GLU A 349 -26.64 9.54 -5.22
CA GLU A 349 -28.03 9.70 -5.64
C GLU A 349 -28.89 8.51 -5.20
N TYR A 350 -30.16 8.80 -4.94
CA TYR A 350 -31.16 7.82 -4.51
C TYR A 350 -32.21 7.60 -5.59
N TYR A 351 -32.67 6.36 -5.73
CA TYR A 351 -33.61 5.95 -6.76
C TYR A 351 -34.70 5.05 -6.16
N GLU A 352 -35.97 5.35 -6.48
CA GLU A 352 -37.11 4.50 -6.14
C GLU A 352 -37.25 3.43 -7.23
N VAL A 353 -36.87 2.19 -6.90
CA VAL A 353 -36.78 1.08 -7.86
C VAL A 353 -37.09 -0.26 -7.20
N ASP A 354 -37.73 -1.16 -7.94
CA ASP A 354 -37.94 -2.53 -7.50
C ASP A 354 -36.89 -3.46 -8.13
N LEU A 355 -35.87 -3.82 -7.35
CA LEU A 355 -34.83 -4.77 -7.76
C LEU A 355 -35.11 -6.20 -7.29
N SER A 356 -36.26 -6.48 -6.66
CA SER A 356 -36.63 -7.83 -6.22
C SER A 356 -36.58 -8.91 -7.32
N PRO A 357 -36.87 -8.62 -8.61
CA PRO A 357 -36.73 -9.62 -9.67
C PRO A 357 -35.31 -10.21 -9.81
N LEU A 358 -34.28 -9.51 -9.34
CA LEU A 358 -32.88 -9.97 -9.37
C LEU A 358 -32.47 -10.80 -8.14
N ILE A 359 -33.30 -10.80 -7.09
CA ILE A 359 -32.97 -11.32 -5.76
C ILE A 359 -33.59 -12.72 -5.52
N ASN A 360 -34.57 -13.10 -6.35
CA ASN A 360 -35.39 -14.32 -6.19
C ASN A 360 -34.70 -15.62 -6.62
#